data_AF-A0A925NLG6-F1
#
_entry.id   AF-A0A925NLG6-F1
#
_cell.length_a   1.000
_cell.length_b   1.000
_cell.length_c   1.000
_cell.angle_alpha   90.00
_cell.angle_beta   90.00
_cell.angle_gamma   90.00
#
_symmetry.space_group_name_H-M   'P 1'
#
loop_
_entity.id
_entity.type
_entity.pdbx_description
1 polymer ?
#
loop_
_entity_poly.entity_id
_entity_poly.type
_entity_poly.pdbx_seq_one_letter_code
_entity_poly.pdbx_strand_id
1 'polypeptide(L)' 'MKIISVNVGLPREVTWKGKTVSTGIFKEPVSDRVMVRSLNLHGDGQADLTVHGGVDKAVYVYP' A
#
# COMPACT_ATOMS: atom_id res chain seq x y z
N MET A 1 -0.04 22.91 1.41
CA MET A 1 -0.19 21.45 1.51
C MET A 1 1.18 20.82 1.37
N LYS A 2 1.61 19.94 2.28
CA LYS A 2 2.92 19.26 2.22
C LYS A 2 2.72 17.77 2.49
N ILE A 3 3.26 16.91 1.63
CA ILE A 3 3.37 15.47 1.91
C ILE A 3 4.55 15.29 2.88
N ILE A 4 4.29 14.75 4.07
CA ILE A 4 5.31 14.57 5.12
C ILE A 4 5.94 13.18 5.12
N SER A 5 5.26 12.18 4.56
CA SER A 5 5.78 10.83 4.37
C SER A 5 5.11 10.20 3.16
N VAL A 6 5.87 9.37 2.45
CA VAL A 6 5.34 8.42 1.47
C VAL A 6 5.70 7.04 1.96
N ASN A 7 4.71 6.15 2.08
CA ASN A 7 4.89 4.83 2.66
C ASN A 7 4.49 3.76 1.65
N VAL A 8 5.34 2.75 1.47
CA VAL A 8 5.12 1.63 0.55
C VAL A 8 5.30 0.30 1.27
N GLY A 9 4.71 -0.76 0.74
CA GLY A 9 4.84 -2.11 1.27
C GLY A 9 4.05 -3.11 0.44
N LEU A 10 4.58 -4.33 0.33
CA LEU A 10 3.91 -5.42 -0.35
C LEU A 10 2.96 -6.15 0.62
N PRO A 11 1.87 -6.75 0.13
CA PRO A 11 1.02 -7.61 0.93
C PRO A 11 1.82 -8.70 1.62
N ARG A 12 1.49 -8.95 2.88
CA ARG A 12 2.08 -10.03 3.67
C ARG A 12 1.00 -10.76 4.46
N GLU A 13 1.27 -12.02 4.78
CA GLU A 13 0.44 -12.80 5.68
C GLU A 13 0.70 -12.40 7.14
N VAL A 14 -0.38 -12.24 7.90
CA VAL A 14 -0.33 -11.99 9.34
C VAL A 14 -1.38 -12.82 10.07
N THR A 15 -1.10 -13.16 11.32
CA THR A 15 -2.11 -13.78 12.19
C THR A 15 -3.01 -12.70 12.77
N TRP A 16 -4.28 -12.71 12.40
CA TRP A 16 -5.31 -11.82 12.93
C TRP A 16 -6.49 -12.62 13.46
N LYS A 17 -6.82 -12.45 14.75
CA LYS A 17 -7.91 -13.19 15.43
C LYS A 17 -7.85 -14.71 15.22
N GLY A 18 -6.64 -15.29 15.28
CA GLY A 18 -6.41 -16.73 15.11
C GLY A 18 -6.50 -17.23 13.66
N LYS A 19 -6.60 -16.33 12.68
CA LYS A 19 -6.60 -16.67 11.25
C LYS A 19 -5.42 -16.03 10.54
N THR A 20 -4.82 -16.74 9.60
CA THR A 20 -3.88 -16.14 8.64
C THR A 20 -4.65 -15.30 7.64
N VAL A 21 -4.31 -14.02 7.51
CA VAL A 21 -4.89 -13.09 6.55
C VAL A 21 -3.80 -12.41 5.75
N SER A 22 -3.99 -12.25 4.44
CA SER A 22 -3.13 -11.41 3.61
C SER A 22 -3.57 -9.95 3.73
N THR A 23 -2.62 -9.05 4.02
CA THR A 23 -2.90 -7.61 4.15
C THR A 23 -1.74 -6.78 3.65
N GLY A 24 -2.07 -5.64 3.01
CA GLY A 24 -1.11 -4.61 2.61
C GLY A 24 -1.01 -3.44 3.60
N ILE A 25 -1.61 -3.53 4.79
CA ILE A 25 -1.72 -2.39 5.71
C ILE A 25 -0.36 -1.95 6.31
N PHE A 26 0.61 -2.86 6.35
CA PHE A 26 1.94 -2.57 6.88
C PHE A 26 2.81 -1.94 5.80
N LYS A 27 3.07 -0.64 5.96
CA LYS A 27 3.87 0.18 5.05
C LYS A 27 5.02 0.81 5.83
N GLU A 28 6.14 1.00 5.16
CA GLU A 28 7.32 1.67 5.71
C GLU A 28 7.59 2.96 4.91
N PRO A 29 8.10 4.02 5.56
CA PRO A 29 8.44 5.26 4.87
C PRO A 29 9.60 5.03 3.90
N VAL A 30 9.56 5.71 2.75
CA VAL A 30 10.70 5.78 1.83
C VAL A 30 11.42 7.12 1.98
N SER A 31 12.75 7.08 1.98
CA SER A 31 13.61 8.26 2.06
C SER A 31 13.71 9.01 0.73
N ASP A 32 13.57 8.28 -0.37
CA ASP A 32 13.84 8.76 -1.72
C ASP A 32 12.56 8.98 -2.53
N ARG A 33 12.73 9.60 -3.70
CA ARG A 33 11.62 9.77 -4.66
C ARG A 33 11.08 8.40 -5.06
N VAL A 34 9.76 8.24 -5.00
CA VAL A 34 9.07 7.05 -5.47
C VAL A 34 8.32 7.33 -6.77
N MET A 35 8.41 6.40 -7.71
CA MET A 35 7.66 6.47 -8.96
C MET A 35 6.20 6.09 -8.70
N VAL A 36 5.26 6.94 -9.14
CA VAL A 36 3.85 6.60 -9.23
C VAL A 36 3.62 5.84 -10.53
N ARG A 37 3.05 4.63 -10.46
CA ARG A 37 2.63 3.85 -11.63
C ARG A 37 1.10 3.87 -11.75
N SER A 38 0.58 3.34 -12.85
CA SER A 38 -0.87 3.28 -13.10
C SER A 38 -1.65 2.57 -11.99
N LEU A 39 -1.05 1.59 -11.31
CA LEU A 39 -1.74 0.77 -10.32
C LEU A 39 -1.29 0.99 -8.88
N ASN A 40 -0.05 1.42 -8.64
CA ASN A 40 0.54 1.56 -7.30
C ASN A 40 1.79 2.46 -7.35
N LEU A 41 2.31 2.81 -6.18
CA LEU A 41 3.68 3.31 -6.05
C LEU A 41 4.70 2.18 -6.28
N HIS A 42 5.89 2.51 -6.78
CA HIS A 42 6.98 1.54 -6.87
C HIS A 42 7.34 1.00 -5.47
N GLY A 43 7.33 -0.33 -5.32
CA GLY A 43 7.54 -1.01 -4.04
C GLY A 43 6.26 -1.21 -3.21
N ASP A 44 5.11 -0.79 -3.74
CA ASP A 44 3.81 -0.91 -3.07
C ASP A 44 2.91 -1.98 -3.70
N GLY A 45 2.02 -2.57 -2.90
CA GLY A 45 1.02 -3.51 -3.39
C GLY A 45 -0.24 -3.57 -2.54
N GLN A 46 -1.28 -4.17 -3.12
CA GLN A 46 -2.61 -4.33 -2.52
C GLN A 46 -2.95 -5.81 -2.41
N ALA A 47 -3.57 -6.21 -1.29
CA ALA A 47 -3.76 -7.63 -0.97
C ALA A 47 -4.90 -8.28 -1.76
N ASP A 48 -6.09 -7.69 -1.74
CA ASP A 48 -7.28 -8.24 -2.43
C ASP A 48 -7.69 -7.35 -3.60
N LEU A 49 -7.33 -7.77 -4.81
CA LEU A 49 -7.61 -7.04 -6.06
C LEU A 49 -9.05 -7.21 -6.57
N THR A 50 -9.89 -8.03 -5.92
CA THR A 50 -11.29 -8.19 -6.32
C THR A 50 -12.15 -7.00 -5.87
N VAL A 51 -11.75 -6.36 -4.76
CA VAL A 51 -12.45 -5.20 -4.17
C VAL A 51 -11.52 -4.00 -3.93
N HIS A 52 -10.20 -4.19 -3.91
CA HIS A 52 -9.20 -3.12 -3.91
C HIS A 52 -8.47 -3.02 -5.25
N GLY A 53 -7.63 -2.00 -5.39
CA GLY A 53 -6.84 -1.75 -6.58
C GLY A 53 -7.60 -1.19 -7.78
N GLY A 54 -6.91 -1.20 -8.91
CA GLY A 54 -7.27 -0.44 -10.10
C GLY A 54 -6.71 0.98 -10.08
N VAL A 55 -6.78 1.63 -11.25
CA VAL A 55 -6.22 2.97 -11.47
C VAL A 55 -6.81 4.03 -10.52
N ASP A 56 -8.09 3.88 -10.18
CA ASP A 56 -8.80 4.79 -9.28
C ASP A 56 -8.42 4.59 -7.80
N LYS A 57 -7.69 3.52 -7.46
CA LYS A 57 -7.24 3.20 -6.11
C LYS A 57 -5.71 3.02 -6.04
N ALA A 58 -4.97 3.68 -6.94
CA ALA A 58 -3.52 3.55 -7.04
C ALA A 58 -2.74 4.24 -5.91
N VAL A 59 -3.33 5.27 -5.28
CA VAL A 59 -2.74 6.01 -4.16
C VAL A 59 -3.80 6.27 -3.10
N TYR A 60 -3.46 6.02 -1.84
CA TYR A 60 -4.28 6.34 -0.68
C TYR A 60 -3.62 7.47 0.13
N VAL A 61 -4.41 8.49 0.50
CA VAL A 61 -3.92 9.67 1.23
C VAL A 61 -4.67 9.79 2.55
N TYR A 62 -3.92 10.09 3.62
CA TYR A 62 -4.45 10.34 4.95
C TYR A 62 -3.99 11.73 5.44
N PRO A 63 -4.89 12.58 6.00
CA PRO A 63 -4.55 13.91 6.49
C PRO A 63 -3.65 13.92 7.73
#